data_AF-A0AAD7MHF7-F1
#
_entry.id   AF-A0AAD7MHF7-F1
#
_cell.length_a   1.000
_cell.length_b   1.000
_cell.length_c   1.000
_cell.angle_alpha   90.00
_cell.angle_beta   90.00
_cell.angle_gamma   90.00
#
_symmetry.space_group_name_H-M   'P 1'
#
loop_
_entity.id
_entity.type
_entity.pdbx_description
1 polymer ?
#
loop_
_entity_poly.entity_id
_entity_poly.type
_entity_poly.pdbx_seq_one_letter_code
_entity_poly.pdbx_strand_id
1 'polypeptide(L)'
;MEMDSDLENKGDDKEFDAPSMTIYSGDERLISLEGRRVYVRKLSVEDFCTECGLEAEIGKILGLEGYATAGALFEASDDDLKKHSGLKIGQYAELRKAMREFLRKAMLEEKEKA
;
A
#
# COMPACT_ATOMS: atom_id res chain seq x y z
N MET A 1 -7.52 -54.76 -26.79
CA MET A 1 -6.58 -54.23 -25.79
C MET A 1 -5.42 -53.65 -26.56
N GLU A 2 -5.03 -52.39 -26.50
CA GLU A 2 -5.46 -51.21 -25.76
C GLU A 2 -5.18 -50.00 -26.70
N MET A 3 -6.02 -48.96 -26.62
CA MET A 3 -5.85 -47.71 -27.37
C MET A 3 -4.92 -46.80 -26.57
N ASP A 4 -3.69 -46.61 -27.00
CA ASP A 4 -2.83 -45.56 -26.47
C ASP A 4 -3.01 -44.30 -27.31
N SER A 5 -3.82 -43.37 -26.78
CA SER A 5 -3.99 -42.03 -27.32
C SER A 5 -2.82 -41.17 -26.83
N ASP A 6 -1.96 -40.73 -27.76
CA ASP A 6 -1.02 -39.62 -27.55
C ASP A 6 -1.81 -38.35 -27.19
N LEU A 7 -1.90 -38.09 -25.89
CA LEU A 7 -2.50 -36.89 -25.33
C LEU A 7 -1.45 -35.77 -25.38
N GLU A 8 -1.55 -34.91 -26.38
CA GLU A 8 -0.96 -33.58 -26.36
C GLU A 8 -1.47 -32.84 -25.10
N ASN A 9 -0.61 -32.64 -24.11
CA ASN A 9 -0.90 -31.73 -23.00
C ASN A 9 -0.03 -30.48 -23.10
N LYS A 10 -0.69 -29.39 -23.49
CA LYS A 10 -0.24 -28.01 -23.40
C LYS A 10 0.06 -27.68 -21.93
N GLY A 11 1.33 -27.54 -21.60
CA GLY A 11 1.79 -26.89 -20.38
C GLY A 11 2.31 -25.49 -20.69
N ASP A 12 1.40 -24.58 -21.02
CA ASP A 12 1.64 -23.14 -20.94
C ASP A 12 1.78 -22.84 -19.45
N ASP A 13 3.02 -22.91 -18.93
CA ASP A 13 3.31 -22.69 -17.51
C ASP A 13 3.28 -21.19 -17.23
N LYS A 14 2.03 -20.73 -17.11
CA LYS A 14 1.52 -19.73 -16.17
C LYS A 14 2.46 -18.54 -15.92
N GLU A 15 2.04 -17.41 -16.47
CA GLU A 15 1.95 -16.15 -15.73
C GLU A 15 1.71 -16.42 -14.23
N PHE A 16 2.77 -16.40 -13.44
CA PHE A 16 2.66 -16.17 -12.01
C PHE A 16 2.65 -14.66 -11.80
N ASP A 17 1.62 -14.00 -12.34
CA ASP A 17 1.13 -12.75 -11.76
C ASP A 17 0.48 -13.16 -10.43
N ALA A 18 1.32 -13.36 -9.41
CA ALA A 18 0.84 -13.71 -8.10
C ALA A 18 -0.07 -12.56 -7.65
N PRO A 19 -1.36 -12.81 -7.35
CA PRO A 19 -2.18 -11.78 -6.75
C PRO A 19 -1.44 -11.32 -5.50
N SER A 20 -1.32 -10.01 -5.30
CA SER A 20 -0.77 -9.39 -4.10
C SER A 20 -1.59 -9.85 -2.90
N MET A 21 -1.26 -11.04 -2.40
CA MET A 21 -1.96 -11.68 -1.31
C MET A 21 -1.59 -10.89 -0.06
N THR A 22 -2.44 -9.92 0.25
CA THR A 22 -2.33 -9.12 1.46
C THR A 22 -2.63 -10.06 2.61
N ILE A 23 -1.58 -10.58 3.25
CA ILE A 23 -1.73 -11.38 4.45
C ILE A 23 -2.15 -10.41 5.56
N TYR A 24 -3.41 -10.50 5.96
CA TYR A 24 -3.98 -9.75 7.09
C TYR A 24 -3.72 -10.55 8.37
N SER A 25 -2.58 -10.30 9.02
CA SER A 25 -2.38 -10.69 10.42
C SER A 25 -2.52 -9.44 11.27
N GLY A 26 -3.55 -9.40 12.12
CA GLY A 26 -3.79 -8.49 13.26
C GLY A 26 -3.33 -7.03 13.12
N ASP A 27 -4.27 -6.09 13.00
CA ASP A 27 -4.07 -4.62 13.02
C ASP A 27 -2.96 -4.02 12.12
N GLU A 28 -2.23 -4.83 11.37
CA GLU A 28 -1.09 -4.46 10.55
C GLU A 28 -1.34 -4.88 9.10
N ARG A 29 -0.95 -4.03 8.15
CA ARG A 29 -1.05 -4.26 6.71
C ARG A 29 0.35 -4.37 6.15
N LEU A 30 0.61 -5.45 5.42
CA LEU A 30 1.85 -5.60 4.68
C LEU A 30 1.81 -4.74 3.41
N ILE A 31 2.79 -3.86 3.25
CA ILE A 31 2.98 -3.04 2.05
C ILE A 31 4.31 -3.40 1.42
N SER A 32 4.28 -3.65 0.12
CA SER A 32 5.46 -3.89 -0.71
C SER A 32 5.91 -2.59 -1.35
N LEU A 33 7.03 -2.05 -0.88
CA LEU A 33 7.65 -0.82 -1.40
C LEU A 33 9.01 -1.15 -1.98
N GLU A 34 9.18 -0.97 -3.30
CA GLU A 34 10.48 -1.12 -3.99
C GLU A 34 11.21 -2.43 -3.62
N GLY A 35 10.48 -3.54 -3.59
CA GLY A 35 11.02 -4.86 -3.24
C GLY A 35 11.22 -5.12 -1.74
N ARG A 36 10.85 -4.18 -0.87
CA ARG A 36 10.83 -4.36 0.59
C ARG A 36 9.42 -4.56 1.11
N ARG A 37 9.28 -5.49 2.02
CA ARG A 37 8.05 -5.78 2.76
C ARG A 37 8.09 -5.02 4.07
N VAL A 38 7.15 -4.09 4.26
CA VAL A 38 7.01 -3.30 5.49
C VAL A 38 5.62 -3.55 6.06
N TYR A 39 5.55 -3.94 7.32
CA TYR A 39 4.29 -3.98 8.04
C TYR A 39 3.99 -2.58 8.56
N VAL A 40 2.83 -2.05 8.19
CA VAL A 40 2.35 -0.76 8.68
C VAL A 40 1.00 -0.95 9.36
N ARG A 41 0.84 -0.33 10.52
CA ARG A 41 -0.40 -0.36 11.29
C ARG A 41 -1.58 0.12 10.45
N LYS A 42 -2.75 -0.48 10.65
CA LYS A 42 -4.00 -0.17 9.97
C LYS A 42 -4.58 1.11 10.57
N LEU A 43 -4.05 2.25 10.13
CA LEU A 43 -4.53 3.56 10.51
C LEU A 43 -5.58 4.06 9.52
N SER A 44 -6.61 4.73 10.05
CA SER A 44 -7.47 5.57 9.22
C SER A 44 -6.65 6.71 8.62
N VAL A 45 -7.11 7.30 7.52
CA VAL A 45 -6.43 8.48 6.95
C VAL A 45 -6.39 9.65 7.93
N GLU A 46 -7.42 9.81 8.76
CA GLU A 46 -7.49 10.85 9.79
C GLU A 46 -6.47 10.62 10.91
N ASP A 47 -6.35 9.38 11.40
CA ASP A 47 -5.36 9.02 12.42
C ASP A 47 -3.94 9.14 11.88
N PHE A 48 -3.70 8.72 10.65
CA PHE A 48 -2.41 8.92 9.97
C PHE A 48 -2.06 10.40 9.85
N CYS A 49 -3.01 11.24 9.42
CA CYS A 49 -2.77 12.68 9.34
C CYS A 49 -2.45 13.25 10.72
N THR A 50 -3.15 12.81 11.76
CA THR A 50 -2.92 13.25 13.14
C THR A 50 -1.54 12.80 13.66
N GLU A 51 -1.17 11.53 13.50
CA GLU A 51 0.15 11.01 13.91
C GLU A 51 1.30 11.71 13.16
N CYS A 52 1.09 12.06 11.89
CA CYS A 52 2.07 12.76 11.08
C CYS A 52 2.05 14.28 11.24
N GLY A 53 1.13 14.84 12.02
CA GLY A 53 0.98 16.29 12.19
C GLY A 53 0.57 17.02 10.91
N LEU A 54 -0.16 16.36 10.01
CA LEU A 54 -0.73 16.95 8.81
C LEU A 54 -1.94 17.83 9.17
N GLU A 55 -2.20 18.85 8.35
CA GLU A 55 -3.42 19.66 8.49
C GLU A 55 -4.67 18.77 8.36
N ALA A 56 -5.66 18.99 9.23
CA ALA A 56 -6.90 18.23 9.22
C ALA A 56 -7.66 18.32 7.88
N GLU A 57 -7.45 19.40 7.11
CA GLU A 57 -7.99 19.55 5.75
C GLU A 57 -7.47 18.47 4.80
N ILE A 58 -6.19 18.07 4.91
CA ILE A 58 -5.58 17.03 4.08
C ILE A 58 -6.29 15.70 4.29
N GLY A 59 -6.53 15.32 5.55
CA GLY A 59 -7.25 14.08 5.88
C GLY A 59 -8.68 14.06 5.34
N LYS A 60 -9.40 15.19 5.43
CA LYS A 60 -10.77 15.30 4.88
C LYS A 60 -10.78 15.16 3.36
N ILE A 61 -9.88 15.84 2.68
CA ILE A 61 -9.77 15.78 1.21
C ILE A 61 -9.49 14.33 0.79
N LEU A 62 -8.51 13.67 1.41
CA LEU A 62 -8.18 12.28 1.10
C LEU A 62 -9.34 11.32 1.40
N GLY A 63 -10.09 11.55 2.49
CA GLY A 63 -11.28 10.77 2.81
C GLY A 63 -12.39 10.91 1.79
N LEU A 64 -12.61 12.11 1.23
CA LEU A 64 -13.60 12.36 0.18
C LEU A 64 -13.25 11.62 -1.13
N GLU A 65 -11.96 11.52 -1.45
CA GLU A 65 -11.46 10.81 -2.63
C GLU A 65 -11.42 9.27 -2.45
N GLY A 66 -11.88 8.77 -1.30
CA GLY A 66 -11.99 7.33 -1.03
C GLY A 66 -10.75 6.68 -0.41
N TYR A 67 -9.74 7.46 -0.03
CA TYR A 67 -8.60 6.97 0.74
C TYR A 67 -8.99 6.77 2.21
N ALA A 68 -9.62 5.64 2.52
CA ALA A 68 -10.11 5.37 3.87
C ALA A 68 -9.00 5.02 4.89
N THR A 69 -7.83 4.56 4.43
CA THR A 69 -6.74 4.09 5.30
C THR A 69 -5.39 4.58 4.82
N ALA A 70 -4.43 4.68 5.73
CA ALA A 70 -3.04 4.99 5.39
C ALA A 70 -2.48 4.01 4.35
N GLY A 71 -2.84 2.72 4.47
CA GLY A 71 -2.42 1.69 3.51
C GLY A 71 -2.85 2.00 2.08
N ALA A 72 -4.07 2.49 1.88
CA ALA A 72 -4.56 2.89 0.56
C ALA A 72 -3.75 4.04 -0.04
N LEU A 73 -3.21 4.96 0.79
CA LEU A 73 -2.31 6.02 0.31
C LEU A 73 -0.98 5.45 -0.18
N PHE A 74 -0.42 4.46 0.52
CA PHE A 74 0.86 3.85 0.16
C PHE A 74 0.76 2.90 -1.04
N GLU A 75 -0.41 2.33 -1.28
CA GLU A 75 -0.70 1.53 -2.47
C GLU A 75 -0.98 2.40 -3.71
N ALA A 76 -1.46 3.62 -3.49
CA ALA A 76 -1.69 4.57 -4.57
C ALA A 76 -0.37 5.00 -5.23
N SER A 77 -0.38 5.09 -6.56
CA SER A 77 0.76 5.60 -7.29
C SER A 77 0.99 7.09 -7.00
N ASP A 78 2.22 7.58 -7.17
CA ASP A 78 2.53 9.02 -7.03
C ASP A 78 1.66 9.87 -7.98
N ASP A 79 1.44 9.36 -9.20
CA ASP A 79 0.63 10.01 -10.22
C ASP A 79 -0.86 10.02 -9.85
N ASP A 80 -1.38 8.91 -9.28
CA ASP A 80 -2.74 8.83 -8.74
C ASP A 80 -2.94 9.83 -7.61
N LEU A 81 -2.07 9.83 -6.60
CA LEU A 81 -2.17 10.78 -5.50
C LEU A 81 -2.08 12.22 -6.02
N LYS A 82 -1.21 12.50 -6.97
CA LYS A 82 -1.06 13.87 -7.50
C LYS A 82 -2.27 14.33 -8.32
N LYS A 83 -2.93 13.43 -9.06
CA LYS A 83 -4.05 13.77 -9.96
C LYS A 83 -5.41 13.66 -9.28
N HIS A 84 -5.57 12.69 -8.38
CA HIS A 84 -6.85 12.30 -7.80
C HIS A 84 -6.98 12.64 -6.32
N SER A 85 -5.93 13.05 -5.61
CA SER A 85 -6.12 13.44 -4.20
C SER A 85 -6.86 14.76 -4.03
N GLY A 86 -7.00 15.61 -5.06
CA GLY A 86 -7.55 16.96 -4.90
C GLY A 86 -6.70 17.91 -4.04
N LEU A 87 -5.50 17.49 -3.61
CA LEU A 87 -4.60 18.29 -2.79
C LEU A 87 -3.87 19.37 -3.59
N LYS A 88 -3.64 20.52 -2.95
CA LYS A 88 -2.74 21.55 -3.50
C LYS A 88 -1.30 21.06 -3.51
N ILE A 89 -0.46 21.66 -4.36
CA ILE A 89 0.98 21.29 -4.47
C ILE A 89 1.70 21.29 -3.11
N GLY A 90 1.41 22.27 -2.24
CA GLY A 90 1.97 22.33 -0.88
C GLY A 90 1.52 21.18 0.00
N GLN A 91 0.21 20.93 0.06
CA GLN A 91 -0.40 19.84 0.83
C GLN A 91 0.07 18.45 0.34
N TYR A 92 0.21 18.28 -0.98
CA TYR A 92 0.77 17.07 -1.58
C TYR A 92 2.23 16.85 -1.14
N ALA A 93 3.05 17.90 -1.12
CA ALA A 93 4.43 17.80 -0.66
C ALA A 93 4.51 17.42 0.82
N GLU A 94 3.62 17.96 1.66
CA GLU A 94 3.50 17.60 3.07
C GLU A 94 3.04 16.15 3.26
N LEU A 95 2.01 15.71 2.53
CA LEU A 95 1.56 14.32 2.53
C LEU A 95 2.70 13.36 2.17
N ARG A 96 3.44 13.65 1.08
CA ARG A 96 4.57 12.81 0.64
C ARG A 96 5.69 12.79 1.67
N LYS A 97 5.94 13.91 2.35
CA LYS A 97 6.91 13.97 3.44
C LYS A 97 6.46 13.08 4.61
N ALA A 98 5.22 13.24 5.06
CA ALA A 98 4.62 12.44 6.13
C ALA A 98 4.65 10.94 5.83
N MET A 99 4.27 10.53 4.62
CA MET A 99 4.32 9.13 4.17
C MET A 99 5.73 8.55 4.28
N ARG A 100 6.76 9.28 3.82
CA ARG A 100 8.16 8.82 3.94
C ARG A 100 8.63 8.72 5.38
N GLU A 101 8.27 9.69 6.23
CA GLU A 101 8.62 9.66 7.65
C GLU A 101 7.94 8.52 8.39
N PHE A 102 6.67 8.26 8.08
CA PHE A 102 5.91 7.14 8.64
C PHE A 102 6.53 5.79 8.27
N LEU A 103 6.87 5.59 6.99
CA LEU A 103 7.56 4.36 6.54
C LEU A 103 8.93 4.21 7.18
N ARG A 104 9.68 5.30 7.34
CA ARG A 104 10.98 5.28 8.00
C ARG A 104 10.86 4.85 9.47
N LYS A 105 9.84 5.34 10.18
CA LYS A 105 9.55 4.91 11.56
C LYS A 105 9.16 3.43 11.61
N ALA A 106 8.23 3.00 10.77
CA ALA A 106 7.82 1.60 10.69
C ALA A 106 9.01 0.66 10.41
N MET A 107 9.91 1.03 9.49
CA MET A 107 11.13 0.26 9.21
C MET A 107 12.14 0.24 10.38
N LEU A 108 12.17 1.28 11.21
CA LEU A 108 13.01 1.33 12.41
C LEU A 108 12.43 0.42 13.50
N GLU A 109 11.13 0.51 13.75
CA GLU A 109 10.42 -0.33 14.72
C GLU A 109 10.54 -1.82 14.38
N GLU A 110 10.45 -2.19 13.10
CA GLU A 110 10.65 -3.57 12.65
C GLU A 110 12.09 -4.07 12.87
N LYS A 111 13.09 -3.19 12.79
CA LYS A 111 14.49 -3.55 13.10
C LYS A 111 14.76 -3.74 14.59
N GLU A 112 14.00 -3.08 15.46
CA GLU A 112 14.14 -3.21 16.91
C GLU A 112 13.43 -4.45 17.46
N LYS A 113 12.45 -4.99 16.72
CA LYS A 113 11.77 -6.26 17.03
C LYS A 113 12.50 -7.52 16.54
N ALA A 114 13.45 -7.38 15.62
CA ALA A 114 14.22 -8.47 15.00
C ALA A 114 15.56 -8.72 15.70
#